data_AF-A0A9X2ADG2-F1
#
_entry.id   AF-A0A9X2ADG2-F1
#
_cell.length_a   1.000
_cell.length_b   1.000
_cell.length_c   1.000
_cell.angle_alpha   90.00
_cell.angle_beta   90.00
_cell.angle_gamma   90.00
#
_symmetry.space_group_name_H-M   'P 1'
#
loop_
_entity.id
_entity.type
_entity.pdbx_description
1 polymer ?
#
loop_
_entity_poly.entity_id
_entity_poly.type
_entity_poly.pdbx_seq_one_letter_code
_entity_poly.pdbx_strand_id
1 'polypeptide(L)'
;MYMQIDIQTSVEICSLVDLPKIKLLMENLKMKVNKSQLAREMGVDRRTINKYLEGFSRKTTKDKRSKIDEYYEVIAALLSTESKQIFYYKRVLWQYLTDNHGLDCSQSAFRAYMKRKPEFESYFNSGQRLPSPQATIRFETDPGIQAQLDWKESIPYETKEGEKVDINVAVL
;
A
#
# COMPACT_ATOMS: atom_id res chain seq x y z
N MET A 1 13.54 47.90 -42.79
CA MET A 1 13.28 48.67 -41.56
C MET A 1 14.13 48.05 -40.47
N TYR A 2 15.20 48.73 -40.04
CA TYR A 2 16.05 48.29 -38.94
C TYR A 2 15.57 48.99 -37.68
N MET A 3 15.03 48.24 -36.72
CA MET A 3 14.73 48.77 -35.38
C MET A 3 15.87 48.38 -34.45
N GLN A 4 16.57 49.38 -33.91
CA GLN A 4 17.42 49.20 -32.75
C GLN A 4 16.54 49.21 -31.51
N ILE A 5 16.51 48.10 -30.78
CA ILE A 5 15.81 47.97 -29.50
C ILE A 5 16.88 48.04 -28.42
N ASP A 6 16.94 49.16 -27.69
CA ASP A 6 17.73 49.28 -26.47
C ASP A 6 16.94 48.64 -25.31
N ILE A 7 17.34 47.45 -24.91
CA ILE A 7 16.67 46.69 -23.85
C ILE A 7 17.26 47.15 -22.50
N GLN A 8 16.73 48.24 -21.94
CA GLN A 8 16.93 48.58 -20.52
C GLN A 8 16.00 47.73 -19.65
N THR A 9 16.28 46.43 -19.52
CA THR A 9 15.41 45.55 -18.73
C THR A 9 16.24 44.68 -17.80
N SER A 10 15.99 44.84 -16.49
CA SER A 10 16.47 43.92 -15.47
C SER A 10 15.68 42.61 -15.59
N VAL A 11 16.35 41.53 -15.98
CA VAL A 11 15.76 40.20 -16.02
C VAL A 11 16.20 39.45 -14.76
N GLU A 12 15.26 39.20 -13.85
CA GLU A 12 15.49 38.33 -12.70
C GLU A 12 15.31 36.87 -13.09
N ILE A 13 16.29 36.04 -12.70
CA ILE A 13 16.32 34.62 -13.05
C ILE A 13 16.30 33.83 -11.75
N CYS A 14 15.13 33.27 -11.42
CA CYS A 14 14.96 32.50 -10.18
C CYS A 14 14.98 30.97 -10.42
N SER A 15 14.91 30.51 -11.68
CA SER A 15 14.70 29.08 -12.00
C SER A 15 15.58 28.56 -13.14
N LEU A 16 15.94 27.27 -13.06
CA LEU A 16 16.67 26.54 -14.11
C LEU A 16 15.87 26.41 -15.41
N VAL A 17 14.54 26.51 -15.34
CA VAL A 17 13.64 26.40 -16.49
C VAL A 17 13.77 27.60 -17.44
N ASP A 18 14.28 28.73 -16.95
CA ASP A 18 14.42 29.96 -17.73
C ASP A 18 15.78 30.07 -18.46
N LEU A 19 16.74 29.18 -18.16
CA LEU A 19 18.05 29.11 -18.82
C LEU A 19 17.99 29.03 -20.36
N PRO A 20 17.10 28.25 -20.99
CA PRO A 20 16.95 28.28 -22.46
C PRO A 20 16.63 29.68 -23.02
N LYS A 21 15.79 30.46 -22.34
CA LYS A 21 15.41 31.82 -22.77
C LYS A 21 16.59 32.78 -22.67
N ILE A 22 17.40 32.64 -21.62
CA ILE A 22 18.62 33.45 -21.42
C ILE A 22 19.65 33.18 -22.51
N LYS A 23 19.81 31.91 -22.90
CA LYS A 23 20.71 31.55 -24.01
C LYS A 23 20.29 32.28 -25.30
N LEU A 24 19.00 32.26 -25.62
CA LEU A 24 18.46 32.93 -26.81
C LEU A 24 18.68 34.45 -26.76
N LEU A 25 18.44 35.08 -25.61
CA LEU A 25 18.69 36.52 -25.42
C LEU A 25 20.17 36.87 -25.60
N MET A 26 21.06 36.08 -25.02
CA MET A 26 22.50 36.31 -25.06
C MET A 26 23.07 36.09 -26.47
N GLU A 27 22.57 35.09 -27.21
CA GLU A 27 22.93 34.86 -28.62
C GLU A 27 22.50 36.04 -29.51
N ASN A 28 21.29 36.58 -29.32
CA ASN A 28 20.80 37.75 -30.06
C ASN A 28 21.62 39.01 -29.77
N LEU A 29 22.11 39.17 -28.54
CA LEU A 29 22.97 40.28 -28.12
C LEU A 29 24.46 40.04 -28.46
N LYS A 30 24.80 38.91 -29.11
CA LYS A 30 26.18 38.48 -29.40
C LYS A 30 27.08 38.39 -28.15
N MET A 31 26.49 38.09 -26.99
CA MET A 31 27.20 37.94 -25.72
C MET A 31 27.36 36.47 -25.32
N LYS A 32 28.44 36.16 -24.60
CA LYS A 32 28.72 34.81 -24.10
C LYS A 32 28.24 34.65 -22.66
N VAL A 33 27.45 33.61 -22.41
CA VAL A 33 26.95 33.28 -21.06
C VAL A 33 28.08 32.79 -20.15
N ASN A 34 28.26 33.42 -18.99
CA ASN A 34 29.17 32.95 -17.96
C ASN A 34 28.55 31.82 -17.12
N LYS A 35 28.73 30.58 -17.58
CA LYS A 35 28.17 29.37 -16.94
C LYS A 35 28.69 29.13 -15.51
N SER A 36 29.91 29.58 -15.17
CA SER A 36 30.47 29.37 -13.83
C SER A 36 29.90 30.33 -12.80
N GLN A 37 29.59 31.56 -13.20
CA GLN A 37 28.94 32.54 -12.33
C GLN A 37 27.49 32.14 -12.05
N LEU A 38 26.73 31.77 -13.09
CA LEU A 38 25.38 31.24 -12.94
C LEU A 38 25.33 30.03 -11.99
N ALA A 39 26.34 29.16 -12.02
CA ALA A 39 26.42 27.98 -11.17
C ALA A 39 26.57 28.34 -9.68
N ARG A 40 27.33 29.40 -9.39
CA ARG A 40 27.52 29.90 -8.02
C ARG A 40 26.27 30.60 -7.49
N GLU A 41 25.64 31.43 -8.31
CA GLU A 41 24.42 32.16 -7.95
C GLU A 41 23.23 31.23 -7.73
N MET A 42 23.07 30.21 -8.58
CA MET A 42 21.98 29.23 -8.47
C MET A 42 22.27 28.09 -7.49
N GLY A 43 23.53 27.95 -7.03
CA GLY A 43 23.95 26.83 -6.17
C GLY A 43 23.88 25.46 -6.84
N VAL A 44 24.06 25.39 -8.16
CA VAL A 44 23.92 24.16 -8.96
C VAL A 44 25.21 23.88 -9.74
N ASP A 45 25.55 22.60 -9.94
CA ASP A 45 26.70 22.20 -10.76
C ASP A 45 26.67 22.82 -12.17
N ARG A 46 27.85 23.28 -12.64
CA ARG A 46 28.02 23.91 -13.96
C ARG A 46 27.52 23.04 -15.12
N ARG A 47 27.66 21.71 -15.02
CA ARG A 47 27.19 20.78 -16.07
C ARG A 47 25.68 20.78 -16.16
N THR A 48 24.99 20.88 -15.02
CA THR A 48 23.52 21.03 -14.98
C THR A 48 23.10 22.33 -15.64
N ILE A 49 23.77 23.46 -15.36
CA ILE A 49 23.47 24.72 -16.06
C ILE A 49 23.66 24.59 -17.57
N ASN A 50 24.76 23.97 -18.02
CA ASN A 50 24.97 23.72 -19.44
C ASN A 50 23.83 22.89 -20.06
N LYS A 51 23.42 21.83 -19.36
CA LYS A 51 22.34 20.94 -19.77
C LYS A 51 21.01 21.68 -19.92
N TYR A 52 20.66 22.55 -18.97
CA TYR A 52 19.44 23.36 -19.02
C TYR A 52 19.52 24.49 -20.06
N LEU A 53 20.69 25.11 -20.27
CA LEU A 53 20.91 26.07 -21.37
C LEU A 53 20.67 25.43 -22.75
N GLU A 54 20.96 24.13 -22.89
CA GLU A 54 20.73 23.36 -24.12
C GLU A 54 19.27 22.89 -24.29
N GLY A 55 18.36 23.24 -23.37
CA GLY A 55 16.93 22.94 -23.49
C GLY A 55 16.48 21.68 -22.75
N PHE A 56 17.27 21.18 -21.80
CA PHE A 56 16.86 20.04 -20.98
C PHE A 56 15.67 20.39 -20.07
N SER A 57 14.62 19.59 -20.15
CA SER A 57 13.54 19.55 -19.19
C SER A 57 13.58 18.25 -18.39
N ARG A 58 13.26 18.33 -17.09
CA ARG A 58 13.19 17.13 -16.24
C ARG A 58 12.00 16.29 -16.70
N LYS A 59 12.25 15.03 -17.06
CA LYS A 59 11.17 14.08 -17.31
C LYS A 59 10.39 13.88 -16.00
N THR A 60 9.08 14.08 -16.05
CA THR A 60 8.20 13.70 -14.96
C THR A 60 8.15 12.17 -14.88
N THR A 61 8.01 11.65 -13.65
CA THR A 61 7.74 10.22 -13.45
C THR A 61 6.39 9.92 -14.11
N LYS A 62 6.37 8.93 -15.01
CA LYS A 62 5.11 8.50 -15.63
C LYS A 62 4.32 7.68 -14.62
N ASP A 63 3.02 7.96 -14.50
CA ASP A 63 2.11 7.10 -13.77
C ASP A 63 1.95 5.78 -14.54
N LYS A 64 2.64 4.75 -14.06
CA LYS A 64 2.56 3.41 -14.64
C LYS A 64 1.43 2.65 -13.96
N ARG A 65 0.49 2.14 -14.76
CA ARG A 65 -0.55 1.23 -14.29
C ARG A 65 0.07 -0.04 -13.73
N SER A 66 -0.50 -0.53 -12.64
CA SER A 66 -0.07 -1.76 -11.99
C SER A 66 -0.67 -2.95 -12.73
N LYS A 67 0.03 -4.09 -12.79
CA LYS A 67 -0.54 -5.35 -13.33
C LYS A 67 -1.84 -5.76 -12.63
N ILE A 68 -1.98 -5.36 -11.36
CA ILE A 68 -3.14 -5.69 -10.51
C ILE A 68 -4.36 -4.82 -10.86
N ASP A 69 -4.18 -3.71 -11.59
CA ASP A 69 -5.31 -2.83 -11.98
C ASP A 69 -6.30 -3.55 -12.90
N GLU A 70 -5.84 -4.53 -13.69
CA GLU A 70 -6.71 -5.37 -14.54
C GLU A 70 -7.71 -6.20 -13.72
N TYR A 71 -7.36 -6.51 -12.47
CA TYR A 71 -8.17 -7.33 -11.57
C TYR A 71 -9.00 -6.49 -10.59
N TYR A 72 -9.05 -5.16 -10.77
CA TYR A 72 -9.73 -4.27 -9.84
C TYR A 72 -11.21 -4.62 -9.66
N GLU A 73 -11.93 -4.84 -10.76
CA GLU A 73 -13.35 -5.17 -10.74
C GLU A 73 -13.61 -6.53 -10.08
N VAL A 74 -12.75 -7.51 -10.35
CA VAL A 74 -12.82 -8.83 -9.72
C VAL A 74 -12.61 -8.72 -8.21
N ILE A 75 -11.61 -7.95 -7.78
CA ILE A 75 -11.32 -7.73 -6.36
C ILE A 75 -12.50 -7.01 -5.69
N ALA A 76 -13.06 -5.98 -6.33
CA ALA A 76 -14.21 -5.26 -5.82
C ALA A 76 -15.44 -6.17 -5.67
N ALA A 77 -15.70 -7.05 -6.65
CA ALA A 77 -16.79 -8.02 -6.58
C ALA A 77 -16.58 -9.04 -5.45
N LEU A 78 -15.36 -9.54 -5.26
CA LEU A 78 -15.04 -10.50 -4.19
C LEU A 78 -15.15 -9.90 -2.78
N LEU A 79 -14.80 -8.62 -2.63
CA LEU A 79 -14.86 -7.90 -1.35
C LEU A 79 -16.21 -7.21 -1.09
N SER A 80 -17.18 -7.37 -1.99
CA SER A 80 -18.54 -6.87 -1.80
C SER A 80 -19.28 -7.64 -0.69
N THR A 81 -20.20 -6.97 -0.01
CA THR A 81 -21.05 -7.55 1.05
C THR A 81 -21.96 -8.67 0.53
N GLU A 82 -22.22 -8.70 -0.78
CA GLU A 82 -23.05 -9.72 -1.43
C GLU A 82 -22.28 -11.02 -1.74
N SER A 83 -20.96 -11.03 -1.56
CA SER A 83 -20.16 -12.22 -1.87
C SER A 83 -20.37 -13.30 -0.80
N LYS A 84 -20.56 -14.55 -1.24
CA LYS A 84 -20.67 -15.71 -0.33
C LYS A 84 -19.35 -16.02 0.39
N GLN A 85 -18.23 -15.57 -0.17
CA GLN A 85 -16.90 -15.93 0.28
C GLN A 85 -16.23 -14.75 1.00
N ILE A 86 -16.07 -14.89 2.31
CA ILE A 86 -15.46 -13.86 3.15
C ILE A 86 -13.95 -14.10 3.22
N PHE A 87 -13.17 -13.10 2.77
CA PHE A 87 -11.72 -13.13 2.89
C PHE A 87 -11.28 -12.40 4.17
N TYR A 88 -10.67 -13.10 5.13
CA TYR A 88 -10.16 -12.46 6.35
C TYR A 88 -8.77 -11.83 6.17
N TYR A 89 -7.96 -12.36 5.25
CA TYR A 89 -6.56 -11.97 5.08
C TYR A 89 -6.24 -11.60 3.64
N LYS A 90 -5.50 -10.49 3.44
CA LYS A 90 -4.95 -10.06 2.14
C LYS A 90 -4.16 -11.17 1.44
N ARG A 91 -3.49 -12.04 2.21
CA ARG A 91 -2.76 -13.21 1.68
C ARG A 91 -3.68 -14.24 1.01
N VAL A 92 -4.84 -14.52 1.62
CA VAL A 92 -5.77 -15.54 1.11
C VAL A 92 -6.45 -15.03 -0.16
N LEU A 93 -6.82 -13.75 -0.19
CA LEU A 93 -7.31 -13.12 -1.43
C LEU A 93 -6.27 -13.17 -2.54
N TRP A 94 -5.00 -12.85 -2.25
CA TRP A 94 -3.93 -12.95 -3.23
C TRP A 94 -3.78 -14.37 -3.78
N GLN A 95 -3.74 -15.38 -2.90
CA GLN A 95 -3.63 -16.78 -3.30
C GLN A 95 -4.81 -17.20 -4.19
N TYR A 96 -6.03 -16.82 -3.81
CA TYR A 96 -7.23 -17.10 -4.59
C TYR A 96 -7.16 -16.50 -6.00
N LEU A 97 -6.67 -15.26 -6.13
CA LEU A 97 -6.51 -14.60 -7.43
C LEU A 97 -5.40 -15.24 -8.27
N THR A 98 -4.31 -15.70 -7.65
CA THR A 98 -3.25 -16.44 -8.33
C THR A 98 -3.79 -17.76 -8.88
N ASP A 99 -4.52 -18.51 -8.06
CA ASP A 99 -4.96 -19.87 -8.39
C ASP A 99 -6.12 -19.90 -9.38
N ASN A 100 -7.08 -18.97 -9.29
CA ASN A 100 -8.31 -18.99 -10.11
C ASN A 100 -8.28 -17.99 -11.27
N HIS A 101 -7.57 -16.87 -11.12
CA HIS A 101 -7.57 -15.78 -12.11
C HIS A 101 -6.20 -15.58 -12.77
N GLY A 102 -5.18 -16.37 -12.40
CA GLY A 102 -3.85 -16.32 -13.03
C GLY A 102 -3.06 -15.06 -12.71
N LEU A 103 -3.29 -14.44 -11.55
CA LEU A 103 -2.61 -13.21 -11.15
C LEU A 103 -1.08 -13.41 -11.04
N ASP A 104 -0.33 -12.86 -12.00
CA ASP A 104 1.14 -12.83 -11.96
C ASP A 104 1.67 -11.59 -11.20
N CYS A 105 1.66 -11.67 -9.87
CA CYS A 105 2.33 -10.67 -9.03
C CYS A 105 2.88 -11.26 -7.72
N SER A 106 3.93 -10.62 -7.19
CA SER A 106 4.42 -10.98 -5.86
C SER A 106 3.42 -10.57 -4.77
N GLN A 107 3.40 -11.34 -3.68
CA GLN A 107 2.56 -11.06 -2.54
C GLN A 107 2.83 -9.67 -1.92
N SER A 108 4.10 -9.21 -1.93
CA SER A 108 4.47 -7.89 -1.42
C SER A 108 3.91 -6.76 -2.28
N ALA A 109 3.97 -6.91 -3.62
CA ALA A 109 3.37 -5.95 -4.55
C ALA A 109 1.85 -5.88 -4.37
N PHE A 110 1.18 -7.03 -4.20
CA PHE A 110 -0.25 -7.07 -3.92
C PHE A 110 -0.63 -6.36 -2.63
N ARG A 111 0.12 -6.60 -1.54
CA ARG A 111 -0.11 -5.92 -0.25
C ARG A 111 0.07 -4.40 -0.36
N ALA A 112 1.10 -3.95 -1.07
CA ALA A 112 1.32 -2.54 -1.32
C ALA A 112 0.19 -1.92 -2.16
N TYR A 113 -0.30 -2.64 -3.16
CA TYR A 113 -1.43 -2.23 -3.98
C TYR A 113 -2.71 -2.08 -3.17
N MET A 114 -3.07 -3.08 -2.35
CA MET A 114 -4.20 -3.02 -1.43
C MET A 114 -4.12 -1.85 -0.45
N LYS A 115 -2.91 -1.48 0.01
CA LYS A 115 -2.71 -0.32 0.91
C LYS A 115 -2.91 1.03 0.19
N ARG A 116 -2.65 1.10 -1.11
CA ARG A 116 -2.87 2.33 -1.90
C ARG A 116 -4.35 2.60 -2.19
N LYS A 117 -5.21 1.60 -2.04
CA LYS A 117 -6.64 1.67 -2.33
C LYS A 117 -7.43 1.62 -1.01
N PRO A 118 -7.91 2.77 -0.50
CA PRO A 118 -8.54 2.84 0.83
C PRO A 118 -9.81 2.00 0.93
N GLU A 119 -10.54 1.81 -0.18
CA GLU A 119 -11.73 0.95 -0.27
C GLU A 119 -11.43 -0.49 0.17
N PHE A 120 -10.38 -1.09 -0.40
CA PHE A 120 -9.97 -2.45 -0.06
C PHE A 120 -9.33 -2.53 1.32
N GLU A 121 -8.59 -1.50 1.73
CA GLU A 121 -8.00 -1.48 3.07
C GLU A 121 -9.07 -1.40 4.18
N SER A 122 -10.14 -0.65 3.95
CA SER A 122 -11.27 -0.51 4.88
C SER A 122 -11.95 -1.86 5.16
N TYR A 123 -12.14 -2.68 4.12
CA TYR A 123 -12.68 -4.04 4.27
C TYR A 123 -11.85 -4.88 5.25
N PHE A 124 -10.51 -4.89 5.13
CA PHE A 124 -9.65 -5.69 6.02
C PHE A 124 -9.44 -5.10 7.41
N ASN A 125 -9.72 -3.81 7.61
CA ASN A 125 -9.61 -3.15 8.91
C ASN A 125 -10.91 -3.23 9.72
N SER A 126 -12.05 -3.24 9.05
CA SER A 126 -13.39 -3.36 9.66
C SER A 126 -13.72 -4.78 10.12
N GLY A 127 -13.07 -5.80 9.54
CA GLY A 127 -13.23 -7.18 9.97
C GLY A 127 -12.80 -7.38 11.43
N GLN A 128 -13.76 -7.68 12.30
CA GLN A 128 -13.49 -8.16 13.66
C GLN A 128 -12.60 -9.39 13.55
N ARG A 129 -11.33 -9.25 13.92
CA ARG A 129 -10.44 -10.40 14.08
C ARG A 129 -11.05 -11.22 15.20
N LEU A 130 -11.41 -12.47 14.91
CA LEU A 130 -11.72 -13.42 15.97
C LEU A 130 -10.55 -13.35 16.95
N PRO A 131 -10.79 -13.00 18.24
CA PRO A 131 -9.72 -12.99 19.20
C PRO A 131 -9.08 -14.38 19.18
N SER A 132 -7.75 -14.42 19.04
CA SER A 132 -7.04 -15.68 19.24
C SER A 132 -7.45 -16.18 20.63
N PRO A 133 -7.92 -17.43 20.78
CA PRO A 133 -8.24 -17.96 22.11
C PRO A 133 -7.02 -17.73 23.00
N GLN A 134 -7.22 -17.08 24.15
CA GLN A 134 -6.15 -16.90 25.12
C GLN A 134 -5.59 -18.29 25.43
N ALA A 135 -4.30 -18.47 25.18
CA ALA A 135 -3.64 -19.74 25.47
C ALA A 135 -3.69 -19.98 26.98
N THR A 136 -4.57 -20.88 27.41
CA THR A 136 -4.59 -21.33 28.80
C THR A 136 -3.37 -22.21 29.03
N ILE A 137 -2.40 -21.70 29.81
CA ILE A 137 -1.21 -22.47 30.20
C ILE A 137 -1.67 -23.56 31.16
N ARG A 138 -1.52 -24.84 30.76
CA ARG A 138 -1.71 -25.99 31.65
C ARG A 138 -0.42 -26.23 32.42
N PHE A 139 -0.50 -26.45 33.72
CA PHE A 139 0.61 -26.91 34.56
C PHE A 139 0.21 -28.21 35.25
N GLU A 140 1.18 -29.07 35.51
CA GLU A 140 0.98 -30.36 36.19
C GLU A 140 1.47 -30.24 37.64
N THR A 141 0.72 -30.82 38.57
CA THR A 141 1.08 -30.91 40.00
C THR A 141 1.27 -32.36 40.41
N ASP A 142 1.90 -32.60 41.56
CA ASP A 142 2.07 -33.97 42.09
C ASP A 142 0.73 -34.70 42.23
N PRO A 143 0.73 -36.05 42.13
CA PRO A 143 -0.48 -36.86 42.23
C PRO A 143 -1.29 -36.58 43.50
N GLY A 144 -2.59 -36.35 43.35
CA GLY A 144 -3.51 -36.05 44.46
C GLY A 144 -3.63 -34.57 44.83
N ILE A 145 -2.84 -33.68 44.21
CA ILE A 145 -2.94 -32.22 44.43
C ILE A 145 -3.96 -31.57 43.48
N GLN A 146 -4.04 -32.06 42.24
CA GLN A 146 -4.97 -31.57 41.22
C GLN A 146 -5.60 -32.76 40.48
N ALA A 147 -6.88 -32.64 40.13
CA ALA A 147 -7.57 -33.55 39.24
C ALA A 147 -8.29 -32.74 38.15
N GLN A 148 -8.27 -33.21 36.91
CA GLN A 148 -8.93 -32.55 35.78
C GLN A 148 -10.22 -33.30 35.48
N LEU A 149 -11.36 -32.65 35.71
CA LEU A 149 -12.67 -33.21 35.41
C LEU A 149 -13.09 -32.77 34.00
N ASP A 150 -13.31 -33.73 33.11
CA ASP A 150 -13.86 -33.48 31.78
C ASP A 150 -15.30 -33.97 31.66
N TRP A 151 -16.12 -33.21 30.97
CA TRP A 151 -17.52 -33.57 30.73
C TRP A 151 -17.59 -34.50 29.53
N LYS A 152 -18.06 -35.72 29.72
CA LYS A 152 -18.11 -36.71 28.64
C LYS A 152 -19.47 -36.73 27.95
N GLU A 153 -20.54 -36.86 28.72
CA GLU A 153 -21.88 -37.03 28.15
C GLU A 153 -22.98 -36.67 29.15
N SER A 154 -24.17 -36.36 28.63
CA SER A 154 -25.40 -36.16 29.40
C SER A 154 -26.45 -37.12 28.90
N ILE A 155 -27.02 -37.91 29.81
CA ILE A 155 -27.92 -39.01 29.47
C ILE A 155 -29.30 -38.73 30.12
N PRO A 156 -30.38 -38.62 29.34
CA PRO A 156 -31.71 -38.52 29.89
C PRO A 156 -32.11 -39.87 30.51
N TYR A 157 -32.55 -39.84 31.76
CA TYR A 157 -32.89 -41.00 32.57
C TYR A 157 -34.29 -40.85 33.16
N GLU A 158 -35.09 -41.92 33.11
CA GLU A 158 -36.43 -41.94 33.70
C GLU A 158 -36.42 -42.74 35.01
N THR A 159 -36.81 -42.10 36.10
CA THR A 159 -36.89 -42.73 37.42
C THR A 159 -38.10 -43.68 37.49
N LYS A 160 -38.12 -44.56 38.48
CA LYS A 160 -39.25 -45.48 38.71
C LYS A 160 -40.58 -44.76 38.98
N GLU A 161 -40.51 -43.48 39.32
CA GLU A 161 -41.65 -42.60 39.60
C GLU A 161 -42.13 -41.85 38.34
N GLY A 162 -41.48 -42.07 37.20
CA GLY A 162 -41.81 -41.45 35.91
C GLY A 162 -41.18 -40.07 35.69
N GLU A 163 -40.28 -39.63 36.57
CA GLU A 163 -39.58 -38.35 36.42
C GLU A 163 -38.38 -38.50 35.48
N LYS A 164 -38.24 -37.56 34.53
CA LYS A 164 -37.10 -37.52 33.61
C LYS A 164 -36.02 -36.58 34.14
N VAL A 165 -34.81 -37.10 34.31
CA VAL A 165 -33.65 -36.41 34.87
C VAL A 165 -32.45 -36.60 33.95
N ASP A 166 -31.65 -35.55 33.73
CA ASP A 166 -30.40 -35.67 32.97
C ASP A 166 -29.24 -36.05 33.89
N ILE A 167 -28.65 -37.21 33.64
CA ILE A 167 -27.45 -37.69 34.32
C ILE A 167 -26.23 -37.23 33.54
N ASN A 168 -25.39 -36.41 34.17
CA ASN A 168 -24.15 -35.94 33.58
C ASN A 168 -23.00 -36.86 33.99
N VAL A 169 -22.34 -37.45 33.00
CA VAL A 169 -21.18 -38.33 33.18
C VAL A 169 -19.92 -37.50 32.98
N ALA A 170 -19.09 -37.47 34.02
CA ALA A 170 -17.79 -36.82 33.98
C ALA A 170 -16.67 -37.86 34.10
N VAL A 171 -15.52 -37.56 33.50
CA VAL A 171 -14.31 -38.39 33.53
C VAL A 171 -13.19 -37.58 34.17
N LEU A 172 -12.38 -38.24 34.99
CA LEU A 172 -11.19 -37.69 35.65
C LEU A 172 -9.91 -38.25 35.01
#